data_AF-A0AAX4HS40-F1
#
_entry.id   AF-A0AAX4HS40-F1
#
_cell.length_a   1.000
_cell.length_b   1.000
_cell.length_c   1.000
_cell.angle_alpha   90.00
_cell.angle_beta   90.00
_cell.angle_gamma   90.00
#
_symmetry.space_group_name_H-M   'P 1'
#
loop_
_entity.id
_entity.type
_entity.pdbx_description
1 polymer ?
#
loop_
_entity_poly.entity_id
_entity_poly.type
_entity_poly.pdbx_seq_one_letter_code
_entity_poly.pdbx_strand_id
1 'polypeptide(L)' 'MYHAKSLKDLLKTVPLTEDFFVDLDPFHLNYIDMCFRKSLDEQIGMMSETEFTNYQLFLKYKSDYEEDFYPEIKNPKKAS' A
#
# COMPACT_ATOMS: atom_id res chain seq x y z
N MET A 1 -10.37 6.60 27.18
CA MET A 1 -10.54 7.48 26.01
C MET A 1 -10.27 6.66 24.76
N TYR A 2 -11.27 6.38 23.92
CA TYR A 2 -11.02 5.81 22.59
C TYR A 2 -10.49 6.93 21.71
N HIS A 3 -9.17 7.06 21.60
CA HIS A 3 -8.58 7.96 20.61
C HIS A 3 -8.94 7.42 19.22
N ALA A 4 -9.59 8.23 18.41
CA ALA A 4 -9.76 7.93 17.00
C ALA A 4 -8.36 7.78 16.38
N LYS A 5 -7.98 6.56 16.04
CA LYS A 5 -6.73 6.29 15.31
C LYS A 5 -6.92 6.77 13.88
N SER A 6 -5.99 7.58 13.39
CA SER A 6 -5.98 7.95 11.98
C SER A 6 -5.65 6.74 11.12
N LEU A 7 -5.98 6.79 9.82
CA LEU A 7 -5.54 5.77 8.85
C LEU A 7 -4.02 5.57 8.92
N LYS A 8 -3.24 6.64 9.09
CA LYS A 8 -1.79 6.55 9.25
C LYS A 8 -1.40 5.74 10.48
N ASP A 9 -2.06 5.96 11.61
CA ASP A 9 -1.78 5.19 12.84
C ASP A 9 -2.14 3.72 12.65
N LEU A 10 -3.20 3.43 11.91
CA LEU A 10 -3.61 2.06 11.58
C LEU A 10 -2.56 1.37 10.71
N LEU A 11 -2.08 2.02 9.64
CA LEU A 11 -1.03 1.49 8.75
C LEU A 11 0.28 1.17 9.48
N LYS A 12 0.59 1.88 10.58
CA LYS A 12 1.83 1.70 11.35
C LYS A 12 1.73 0.73 12.51
N THR A 13 0.55 0.64 13.16
CA THR A 13 0.43 0.00 14.48
C THR A 13 -0.42 -1.26 14.51
N VAL A 14 -1.15 -1.56 13.43
CA VAL A 14 -2.05 -2.72 13.37
C VAL A 14 -1.59 -3.63 12.24
N PRO A 15 -1.34 -4.92 12.49
CA PRO A 15 -1.08 -5.88 11.42
C PRO A 15 -2.27 -5.93 10.45
N LEU A 16 -2.00 -5.66 9.18
CA LEU A 16 -3.02 -5.66 8.12
C LEU A 16 -3.08 -7.02 7.41
N THR A 17 -4.20 -7.24 6.73
CA THR A 17 -4.43 -8.38 5.82
C THR A 17 -4.73 -7.86 4.42
N GLU A 18 -4.65 -8.72 3.40
CA GLU A 18 -4.97 -8.35 2.01
C GLU A 18 -6.40 -7.78 1.89
N ASP A 19 -7.34 -8.32 2.67
CA ASP A 19 -8.74 -7.87 2.74
C ASP A 19 -8.89 -6.38 3.07
N PHE A 20 -7.93 -5.78 3.77
CA PHE A 20 -7.96 -4.35 4.06
C PHE A 20 -7.91 -3.48 2.80
N PHE A 21 -7.27 -3.97 1.74
CA PHE A 21 -7.07 -3.23 0.50
C PHE A 21 -8.11 -3.56 -0.57
N VAL A 22 -8.92 -4.61 -0.36
CA VAL A 22 -9.97 -5.02 -1.29
C VAL A 22 -10.97 -3.87 -1.49
N ASP A 23 -11.39 -3.68 -2.74
CA ASP A 23 -12.31 -2.62 -3.19
C ASP A 23 -11.83 -1.18 -2.98
N LEU A 24 -10.57 -0.97 -2.58
CA LEU A 24 -9.98 0.36 -2.59
C LEU A 24 -9.76 0.84 -4.03
N ASP A 25 -10.27 2.04 -4.31
CA ASP A 25 -10.03 2.68 -5.61
C ASP A 25 -8.57 3.20 -5.74
N PRO A 26 -8.15 3.60 -6.95
CA PRO A 26 -6.80 4.14 -7.16
C PRO A 26 -6.45 5.35 -6.30
N PHE A 27 -7.43 6.17 -5.93
CA PHE A 27 -7.17 7.34 -5.09
C PHE A 27 -6.76 6.91 -3.68
N HIS A 28 -7.48 5.95 -3.09
CA HIS A 28 -7.15 5.40 -1.77
C HIS A 28 -5.80 4.68 -1.78
N LEU A 29 -5.52 3.88 -2.81
CA LEU A 29 -4.22 3.19 -2.95
C LEU A 29 -3.07 4.19 -3.06
N ASN A 30 -3.22 5.26 -3.86
CA ASN A 30 -2.19 6.30 -3.97
C ASN A 30 -1.99 7.08 -2.66
N TYR A 31 -3.08 7.33 -1.92
CA TYR A 31 -2.99 7.96 -0.61
C TYR A 31 -2.21 7.10 0.40
N ILE A 32 -2.45 5.78 0.40
CA ILE A 32 -1.75 4.82 1.25
C ILE A 32 -0.26 4.76 0.88
N ASP A 33 0.08 4.70 -0.41
CA ASP A 33 1.47 4.75 -0.90
C ASP A 33 2.20 6.00 -0.38
N MET A 34 1.56 7.16 -0.52
CA MET A 34 2.09 8.42 0.01
C MET A 34 2.33 8.36 1.53
N CYS A 35 1.44 7.72 2.29
CA CYS A 35 1.61 7.58 3.73
C CYS A 35 2.83 6.74 4.11
N PHE A 36 3.06 5.61 3.45
CA PHE A 36 4.23 4.78 3.70
C PHE A 36 5.53 5.47 3.28
N ARG A 37 5.57 6.10 2.10
CA ARG A 37 6.76 6.85 1.63
C ARG A 37 7.12 7.98 2.57
N LYS A 38 6.13 8.77 2.98
CA LYS A 38 6.34 9.86 3.94
C LYS A 38 6.86 9.32 5.27
N SER A 39 6.39 8.16 5.71
CA SER A 39 6.88 7.54 6.95
C SER A 39 8.34 7.10 6.83
N LEU A 40 8.72 6.49 5.70
CA LEU A 40 10.10 6.15 5.37
C LEU A 40 11.00 7.39 5.41
N ASP A 41 10.56 8.49 4.80
CA ASP A 41 11.31 9.76 4.80
C ASP A 41 11.45 10.34 6.21
N GLU A 42 10.36 10.37 6.99
CA GLU A 42 10.33 10.91 8.36
C GLU A 42 11.19 10.09 9.34
N GLN A 43 11.25 8.78 9.15
CA GLN A 43 11.98 7.86 10.03
C GLN A 43 13.40 7.53 9.51
N ILE A 44 13.94 8.34 8.59
CA ILE A 44 15.30 8.17 8.03
C ILE A 44 15.51 6.75 7.48
N GLY A 45 14.51 6.24 6.77
CA GLY A 45 14.53 4.93 6.14
C GLY A 45 14.20 3.75 7.07
N MET A 46 13.90 3.97 8.35
CA MET A 46 13.68 2.89 9.33
C MET A 46 12.22 2.78 9.76
N MET A 47 11.51 1.79 9.22
CA MET A 47 10.15 1.43 9.67
C MET A 47 10.17 0.46 10.84
N SER A 48 9.12 0.47 11.66
CA SER A 48 8.88 -0.61 12.62
C SER A 48 8.58 -1.93 11.90
N GLU A 49 8.74 -3.07 12.58
CA GLU A 49 8.47 -4.39 11.99
C GLU A 49 7.05 -4.49 11.41
N THR A 50 6.03 -4.12 12.20
CA THR A 50 4.63 -4.15 11.76
C THR A 50 4.39 -3.23 10.58
N GLU A 51 4.91 -2.01 10.63
CA GLU A 51 4.77 -1.05 9.54
C GLU A 51 5.45 -1.54 8.26
N PHE A 52 6.64 -2.13 8.38
CA PHE A 52 7.37 -2.69 7.25
C PHE A 52 6.62 -3.88 6.65
N THR A 53 6.09 -4.80 7.47
CA THR A 53 5.25 -5.91 7.00
C THR A 53 4.01 -5.39 6.26
N ASN A 54 3.34 -4.38 6.81
CA ASN A 54 2.19 -3.76 6.17
C ASN A 54 2.56 -3.08 4.85
N TYR A 55 3.73 -2.44 4.77
CA TYR A 55 4.21 -1.81 3.55
C TYR A 55 4.53 -2.86 2.47
N GLN A 56 5.18 -3.97 2.83
CA GLN A 56 5.43 -5.08 1.89
C GLN A 56 4.13 -5.67 1.36
N LEU A 57 3.13 -5.85 2.24
CA LEU A 57 1.79 -6.31 1.86
C LEU A 57 1.13 -5.36 0.87
N PHE A 58 1.20 -4.06 1.14
CA PHE A 58 0.67 -3.03 0.26
C PHE A 58 1.36 -3.01 -1.11
N LEU A 59 2.69 -3.11 -1.16
CA LEU A 59 3.44 -3.15 -2.42
C LEU A 59 3.05 -4.34 -3.29
N LYS A 60 2.89 -5.52 -2.68
CA LYS A 60 2.40 -6.71 -3.36
C LYS A 60 0.99 -6.47 -3.92
N TYR A 61 0.06 -6.03 -3.08
CA TYR A 61 -1.32 -5.76 -3.51
C TYR A 61 -1.38 -4.73 -4.65
N LYS A 62 -0.62 -3.64 -4.55
CA LYS A 62 -0.57 -2.59 -5.57
C LYS A 62 -0.03 -3.13 -6.90
N SER A 63 1.01 -3.97 -6.86
CA SER A 63 1.55 -4.63 -8.05
C SER A 63 0.50 -5.51 -8.72
N ASP A 64 -0.21 -6.33 -7.95
CA ASP A 64 -1.26 -7.22 -8.46
C ASP A 64 -2.42 -6.40 -9.07
N TYR A 65 -2.84 -5.33 -8.39
CA TYR A 65 -3.86 -4.39 -8.89
C TYR A 65 -3.45 -3.73 -10.22
N GLU A 66 -2.20 -3.27 -10.33
CA GLU A 66 -1.67 -2.68 -11.55
C GLU A 66 -1.57 -3.70 -12.70
N GLU A 67 -1.24 -4.96 -12.40
CA GLU A 67 -1.26 -6.04 -13.39
C GLU A 67 -2.67 -6.33 -13.92
N ASP A 68 -3.67 -6.35 -13.04
CA ASP A 68 -5.06 -6.61 -13.40
C ASP A 68 -5.69 -5.46 -14.21
N PHE A 69 -5.36 -4.20 -13.86
CA PHE A 69 -5.89 -3.03 -14.56
C PHE A 69 -5.16 -2.69 -15.86
N TYR A 70 -3.86 -3.01 -15.97
CA TYR A 70 -3.04 -2.69 -17.15
C TYR A 70 -2.32 -3.93 -17.71
N PRO A 71 -3.06 -4.93 -18.23
CA PRO A 71 -2.47 -6.17 -18.73
C PRO A 71 -1.52 -5.97 -19.92
N GLU A 72 -1.65 -4.86 -20.65
CA GLU A 72 -0.73 -4.46 -21.74
C GLU A 72 0.73 -4.32 -21.29
N ILE A 73 1.00 -3.99 -20.02
CA ILE A 73 2.36 -3.82 -19.49
C ILE A 73 3.14 -5.16 -19.55
N LYS A 74 2.45 -6.31 -19.55
CA LYS A 74 3.05 -7.65 -19.61
C LYS A 74 3.35 -8.14 -21.02
N ASN A 75 2.77 -7.52 -22.06
CA ASN A 75 2.82 -8.07 -23.42
C ASN A 75 3.05 -6.99 -24.49
N PRO A 76 4.29 -6.47 -24.64
CA PRO A 76 4.64 -5.56 -25.73
C PRO A 76 4.51 -6.20 -27.14
N LYS A 77 4.14 -7.49 -27.23
CA LYS A 77 4.01 -8.26 -28.48
C LYS A 77 2.57 -8.47 -28.98
N LYS A 78 1.55 -7.93 -28.31
CA LYS A 78 0.14 -8.04 -28.76
C LYS A 78 -0.47 -6.73 -29.27
N ALA A 79 0.33 -5.68 -29.42
CA ALA A 79 -0.04 -4.49 -30.18
C ALA A 79 0.61 -4.58 -31.57
N SER A 80 0.03 -5.39 -32.45
CA SER A 80 0.30 -5.40 -33.90
C SER A 80 -0.97 -5.81 -34.63
#